data_AF-A0A1L7XX03-F1
#
_entry.id   AF-A0A1L7XX03-F1
#
_cell.length_a   1.000
_cell.length_b   1.000
_cell.length_c   1.000
_cell.angle_alpha   90.00
_cell.angle_beta   90.00
_cell.angle_gamma   90.00
#
_symmetry.space_group_name_H-M   'P 1'
#
loop_
_entity.id
_entity.type
_entity.pdbx_description
1 polymer ?
#
loop_
_entity_poly.entity_id
_entity_poly.type
_entity_poly.pdbx_seq_one_letter_code
_entity_poly.pdbx_strand_id
1 'polypeptide(L)'
;MVAAAYAKDLLCRIAPNRVEAEKRISDILSDVQQGVGKLLRVQHNEEHNSILNWLTPTDYADQQHDFITRRQEGTGQWLLDSAEFKEWIESDKQTLFSPGIPGAGKTILTAIVIEELTSRFHDDKSIGIAYLYCNFRRQEEQKIDDLLASLLKQLAENQQSLPGTVKELYDRYKTKRTRPSLDEISRSLQVVATLYSRVFIIVDAFDECQISDGCRQRFLLSLFNLQAKCGVNLFATSRPISSIEKEFEGNSKLEIRASEEDVRKYLEGHMFRLPGFVVRSLELQEEIKTDIIKAVDGMFLLAQLHLESLTGKRSPKAVQTALKNLVTGSAAYDHAYESAMERISGQIKDQEELAKQHALGVEVSESKLDELNFSEIEDIVSLQLNKLYDYAAHNWGYHARQASTSCQDVIEFLQKQAQVEASSQALMAVKRWSGHRKYSQEVPKQMTGLHLAAYFGVDEAVQFLIGSDSPDPEDSYGRTPLSWAAGSGHEAVVKQLLDKGAGPRTRCRQR
;
A
#
# COMPACT_ATOMS: atom_id res chain seq x y z
N MET A 1 32.98 -78.18 20.65
CA MET A 1 34.03 -77.94 19.64
C MET A 1 33.50 -77.51 18.27
N VAL A 2 32.34 -78.01 17.81
CA VAL A 2 31.80 -77.70 16.47
C VAL A 2 31.48 -76.20 16.27
N ALA A 3 30.83 -75.55 17.23
CA ALA A 3 30.51 -74.11 17.14
C ALA A 3 31.76 -73.20 17.08
N ALA A 4 32.82 -73.56 17.81
CA ALA A 4 34.09 -72.83 17.77
C ALA A 4 34.83 -73.04 16.43
N ALA A 5 34.72 -74.22 15.82
CA ALA A 5 35.26 -74.50 14.49
C ALA A 5 34.53 -73.70 13.41
N TYR A 6 33.20 -73.60 13.48
CA TYR A 6 32.41 -72.77 12.56
C TYR A 6 32.69 -71.28 12.75
N ALA A 7 32.81 -70.80 13.99
CA ALA A 7 33.19 -69.40 14.25
C ALA A 7 34.58 -69.06 13.70
N LYS A 8 35.55 -69.98 13.85
CA LYS A 8 36.89 -69.85 13.28
C LYS A 8 36.88 -69.82 11.75
N ASP A 9 36.11 -70.71 11.10
CA ASP A 9 36.01 -70.72 9.64
C ASP A 9 35.32 -69.45 9.10
N LEU A 10 34.31 -68.94 9.81
CA LEU A 10 33.64 -67.69 9.44
C LEU A 10 34.58 -66.47 9.54
N LEU A 11 35.35 -66.38 10.62
CA LEU A 11 36.32 -65.29 10.85
C LEU A 11 37.50 -65.34 9.87
N CYS A 12 37.87 -66.52 9.35
CA CYS A 12 38.88 -66.65 8.29
C CYS A 12 38.38 -66.20 6.91
N ARG A 13 37.06 -66.27 6.65
CA ARG A 13 36.46 -65.87 5.37
C ARG A 13 36.13 -64.37 5.29
N ILE A 14 35.95 -63.72 6.44
CA ILE A 14 35.68 -62.29 6.52
C ILE A 14 36.99 -61.58 6.83
N ALA A 15 37.63 -61.02 5.81
CA ALA A 15 38.86 -60.26 6.00
C ALA A 15 38.60 -59.05 6.91
N PRO A 16 39.43 -58.79 7.96
CA PRO A 16 39.20 -57.72 8.93
C PRO A 16 39.03 -56.33 8.30
N ASN A 17 39.79 -56.07 7.24
CA ASN A 17 39.71 -54.84 6.46
C ASN A 17 38.33 -54.62 5.79
N ARG A 18 37.57 -55.68 5.51
CA ARG A 18 36.18 -55.56 5.03
C ARG A 18 35.23 -55.15 6.16
N VAL A 19 35.44 -55.63 7.38
CA VAL A 19 34.61 -55.26 8.54
C VAL A 19 34.89 -53.83 9.00
N GLU A 20 36.16 -53.40 8.96
CA GLU A 20 36.56 -52.03 9.28
C GLU A 20 36.12 -51.01 8.21
N ALA A 21 35.92 -51.45 6.97
CA ALA A 21 35.38 -50.62 5.88
C ALA A 21 33.85 -50.48 5.93
N GLU A 22 33.13 -51.33 6.67
CA GLU A 22 31.69 -51.23 6.85
C GLU A 22 31.36 -50.14 7.88
N LYS A 23 30.33 -49.33 7.57
CA LYS A 23 29.86 -48.28 8.50
C LYS A 23 29.35 -48.93 9.78
N ARG A 24 29.70 -48.36 10.93
CA ARG A 24 29.18 -48.83 12.22
C ARG A 24 27.67 -48.60 12.25
N ILE A 25 26.94 -49.57 12.79
CA ILE A 25 25.48 -49.48 12.94
C ILE A 25 25.07 -48.24 13.74
N SER A 26 25.88 -47.79 14.70
CA SER A 26 25.69 -46.53 15.44
C SER A 26 25.63 -45.31 14.53
N ASP A 27 26.49 -45.28 13.51
CA ASP A 27 26.66 -44.14 12.62
C ASP A 27 25.50 -44.12 11.61
N ILE A 28 25.09 -45.31 11.12
CA ILE A 28 23.89 -45.48 10.30
C ILE A 28 22.64 -45.06 11.08
N LEU A 29 22.50 -45.46 12.35
CA LEU A 29 21.36 -45.05 13.19
C LEU A 29 21.34 -43.55 13.44
N SER A 30 22.49 -42.92 13.66
CA SER A 30 22.62 -41.47 13.79
C SER A 30 22.21 -40.75 12.49
N ASP A 31 22.68 -41.24 11.33
CA ASP A 31 22.32 -40.71 10.01
C ASP A 31 20.80 -40.83 9.77
N VAL A 32 20.18 -41.97 10.14
CA VAL A 32 18.73 -42.20 10.04
C VAL A 32 17.97 -41.26 10.98
N GLN A 33 18.40 -41.10 12.24
CA GLN A 33 17.78 -40.16 13.18
C GLN A 33 17.85 -38.72 12.67
N GLN A 34 18.98 -38.31 12.10
CA GLN A 34 19.13 -37.00 11.48
C GLN A 34 18.23 -36.84 10.24
N GLY A 35 18.15 -37.87 9.40
CA GLY A 35 17.28 -37.92 8.22
C GLY A 35 15.79 -37.83 8.57
N VAL A 36 15.34 -38.59 9.57
CA VAL A 36 13.97 -38.53 10.11
C VAL A 36 13.70 -37.18 10.74
N GLY A 37 14.65 -36.61 11.48
CA GLY A 37 14.54 -35.25 12.04
C GLY A 37 14.38 -34.18 10.96
N LYS A 38 15.10 -34.29 9.84
CA LYS A 38 14.95 -33.40 8.67
C LYS A 38 13.57 -33.57 8.00
N LEU A 39 13.11 -34.81 7.79
CA LEU A 39 11.80 -35.09 7.21
C LEU A 39 10.66 -34.55 8.07
N LEU A 40 10.73 -34.76 9.39
CA LEU A 40 9.75 -34.20 10.31
C LEU A 40 9.72 -32.67 10.23
N ARG A 41 10.88 -32.00 10.17
CA ARG A 41 10.93 -30.53 10.03
C ARG A 41 10.29 -30.05 8.73
N VAL A 42 10.56 -30.72 7.60
CA VAL A 42 9.94 -30.37 6.31
C VAL A 42 8.42 -30.53 6.39
N GLN A 43 7.95 -31.65 6.93
CA GLN A 43 6.51 -31.92 7.08
C GLN A 43 5.82 -30.91 8.03
N HIS A 44 6.45 -30.56 9.15
CA HIS A 44 5.92 -29.55 10.07
C HIS A 44 5.89 -28.16 9.43
N ASN A 45 6.88 -27.81 8.62
CA ASN A 45 6.90 -26.53 7.89
C ASN A 45 5.80 -26.47 6.82
N GLU A 46 5.55 -27.56 6.09
CA GLU A 46 4.43 -27.64 5.13
C GLU A 46 3.08 -27.51 5.83
N GLU A 47 2.90 -28.19 6.98
CA GLU A 47 1.68 -28.07 7.79
C GLU A 47 1.51 -26.64 8.32
N HIS A 48 2.57 -26.03 8.87
CA HIS A 48 2.56 -24.65 9.34
C HIS A 48 2.13 -23.68 8.23
N ASN A 49 2.78 -23.74 7.06
CA ASN A 49 2.46 -22.86 5.93
C ASN A 49 1.03 -23.08 5.42
N SER A 50 0.55 -24.33 5.41
CA SER A 50 -0.84 -24.66 5.07
C SER A 50 -1.84 -24.00 6.03
N ILE A 51 -1.54 -24.01 7.33
CA ILE A 51 -2.39 -23.40 8.36
C ILE A 51 -2.37 -21.87 8.28
N LEU A 52 -1.19 -21.27 8.10
CA LEU A 52 -1.04 -19.82 7.98
C LEU A 52 -1.72 -19.28 6.71
N ASN A 53 -1.57 -19.96 5.58
CA ASN A 53 -2.28 -19.61 4.35
C ASN A 53 -3.78 -19.88 4.42
N TRP A 54 -4.21 -20.84 5.25
CA TRP A 54 -5.62 -21.00 5.57
C TRP A 54 -6.18 -19.80 6.34
N LEU A 55 -5.45 -19.22 7.30
CA LEU A 55 -5.92 -18.01 8.02
C LEU A 55 -6.20 -16.87 7.05
N THR A 56 -5.21 -16.52 6.23
CA THR A 56 -5.37 -15.56 5.14
C THR A 56 -4.35 -15.83 4.02
N PRO A 57 -4.78 -15.76 2.75
CA PRO A 57 -3.87 -15.82 1.62
C PRO A 57 -3.06 -14.53 1.44
N THR A 58 -3.48 -13.42 2.08
CA THR A 58 -2.82 -12.12 1.94
C THR A 58 -1.39 -12.17 2.45
N ASP A 59 -0.49 -11.59 1.67
CA ASP A 59 0.91 -11.40 1.97
C ASP A 59 1.32 -9.98 1.55
N TYR A 60 2.04 -9.29 2.45
CA TYR A 60 2.53 -7.93 2.25
C TYR A 60 4.05 -7.90 1.98
N ALA A 61 4.75 -9.04 2.03
CA ALA A 61 6.19 -9.14 1.79
C ALA A 61 6.59 -8.63 0.40
N ASP A 62 5.85 -9.00 -0.64
CA ASP A 62 6.10 -8.53 -2.02
C ASP A 62 5.95 -7.01 -2.13
N GLN A 63 4.96 -6.43 -1.44
CA GLN A 63 4.75 -4.97 -1.42
C GLN A 63 5.89 -4.26 -0.69
N GLN A 64 6.30 -4.78 0.48
CA GLN A 64 7.45 -4.25 1.21
C GLN A 64 8.71 -4.27 0.33
N HIS A 65 8.98 -5.38 -0.37
CA HIS A 65 10.13 -5.51 -1.25
C HIS A 65 10.08 -4.52 -2.44
N ASP A 66 8.92 -4.37 -3.08
CA ASP A 66 8.75 -3.40 -4.16
C ASP A 66 8.91 -1.95 -3.68
N PHE A 67 8.41 -1.59 -2.51
CA PHE A 67 8.56 -0.24 -1.98
C PHE A 67 10.00 0.08 -1.55
N ILE A 68 10.68 -0.86 -0.90
CA ILE A 68 12.07 -0.63 -0.48
C ILE A 68 13.03 -0.57 -1.67
N THR A 69 12.76 -1.31 -2.76
CA THR A 69 13.59 -1.24 -3.99
C THR A 69 13.41 0.06 -4.77
N ARG A 70 12.25 0.72 -4.65
CA ARG A 70 11.98 2.03 -5.27
C ARG A 70 12.60 3.20 -4.51
N ARG A 71 12.98 3.01 -3.25
CA ARG A 71 13.60 4.03 -2.41
C ARG A 71 14.93 4.50 -3.03
N GLN A 72 15.17 5.80 -2.98
CA GLN A 72 16.52 6.32 -3.20
C GLN A 72 17.37 6.06 -1.95
N GLU A 73 18.51 5.40 -2.11
CA GLU A 73 19.41 5.15 -0.99
C GLU A 73 19.78 6.45 -0.26
N GLY A 74 19.75 6.39 1.07
CA GLY A 74 20.05 7.53 1.95
C GLY A 74 18.89 8.49 2.20
N THR A 75 17.68 8.28 1.65
CA THR A 75 16.50 9.08 2.00
C THR A 75 15.74 8.53 3.22
N GLY A 76 14.90 9.37 3.84
CA GLY A 76 14.05 9.05 4.99
C GLY A 76 14.75 9.08 6.34
N GLN A 77 16.03 9.46 6.38
CA GLN A 77 16.82 9.48 7.61
C GLN A 77 16.29 10.50 8.64
N TRP A 78 15.73 11.62 8.17
CA TRP A 78 15.15 12.64 9.04
C TRP A 78 14.02 12.10 9.93
N LEU A 79 13.27 11.10 9.44
CA LEU A 79 12.20 10.44 10.21
C LEU A 79 12.82 9.54 11.27
N LEU A 80 13.82 8.74 10.90
CA LEU A 80 14.50 7.84 11.83
C LEU A 80 15.28 8.60 12.92
N ASP A 81 15.77 9.79 12.58
CA ASP A 81 16.52 10.64 13.50
C ASP A 81 15.63 11.53 14.38
N SER A 82 14.33 11.58 14.11
CA SER A 82 13.38 12.41 14.85
C SER A 82 13.25 11.97 16.30
N ALA A 83 12.93 12.93 17.19
CA ALA A 83 12.74 12.65 18.61
C ALA A 83 11.53 11.73 18.83
N GLU A 84 10.45 11.97 18.08
CA GLU A 84 9.20 11.23 18.13
C GLU A 84 9.40 9.76 17.73
N PHE A 85 10.18 9.51 16.67
CA PHE A 85 10.48 8.15 16.23
C PHE A 85 11.39 7.41 17.22
N LYS A 86 12.43 8.08 17.72
CA LYS A 86 13.33 7.50 18.73
C LYS A 86 12.57 7.16 20.00
N GLU A 87 11.74 8.07 20.51
CA GLU A 87 10.88 7.82 21.68
C GLU A 87 9.92 6.65 21.42
N TRP A 88 9.31 6.59 20.24
CA TRP A 88 8.43 5.50 19.84
C TRP A 88 9.14 4.14 19.79
N ILE A 89 10.40 4.08 19.35
CA ILE A 89 11.20 2.84 19.40
C ILE A 89 11.69 2.53 20.81
N GLU A 90 12.02 3.50 21.64
CA GLU A 90 12.64 3.24 22.94
C GLU A 90 11.63 2.87 24.03
N SER A 91 10.40 3.39 23.94
CA SER A 91 9.37 3.21 24.97
C SER A 91 8.29 2.22 24.55
N ASP A 92 7.80 1.42 25.50
CA ASP A 92 6.70 0.49 25.25
C ASP A 92 5.36 1.23 25.10
N LYS A 93 4.40 0.58 24.42
CA LYS A 93 3.01 1.04 24.33
C LYS A 93 2.86 2.46 23.74
N GLN A 94 3.72 2.83 22.80
CA GLN A 94 3.65 4.12 22.12
C GLN A 94 2.87 4.04 20.81
N THR A 95 2.25 5.15 20.43
CA THR A 95 1.63 5.32 19.11
C THR A 95 2.28 6.52 18.44
N LEU A 96 2.82 6.32 17.23
CA LEU A 96 3.32 7.38 16.36
C LEU A 96 2.40 7.50 15.14
N PHE A 97 1.65 8.60 15.09
CA PHE A 97 0.78 8.90 13.96
C PHE A 97 1.46 9.91 13.02
N SER A 98 1.59 9.52 11.76
CA SER A 98 2.33 10.29 10.76
C SER A 98 1.43 10.69 9.59
N PRO A 99 0.67 11.80 9.72
CA PRO A 99 -0.09 12.31 8.59
C PRO A 99 0.82 12.99 7.59
N GLY A 100 0.45 12.96 6.32
CA GLY A 100 1.20 13.64 5.29
C GLY A 100 0.36 13.86 4.04
N ILE A 101 0.66 14.93 3.32
CA ILE A 101 -0.04 15.24 2.07
C ILE A 101 0.14 14.09 1.06
N PRO A 102 -0.82 13.87 0.14
CA PRO A 102 -0.63 12.88 -0.91
C PRO A 102 0.65 13.14 -1.71
N GLY A 103 1.35 12.11 -2.17
CA GLY A 103 2.62 12.27 -2.88
C GLY A 103 3.83 12.68 -2.03
N ALA A 104 3.69 12.89 -0.72
CA ALA A 104 4.82 13.22 0.18
C ALA A 104 5.83 12.08 0.40
N GLY A 105 5.48 10.83 0.03
CA GLY A 105 6.35 9.67 0.22
C GLY A 105 6.02 8.80 1.44
N LYS A 106 4.82 8.93 2.02
CA LYS A 106 4.36 8.14 3.19
C LYS A 106 4.66 6.65 3.08
N THR A 107 4.23 5.99 2.00
CA THR A 107 4.44 4.55 1.79
C THR A 107 5.92 4.16 1.73
N ILE A 108 6.76 4.97 1.10
CA ILE A 108 8.22 4.73 1.05
C ILE A 108 8.83 4.89 2.45
N LEU A 109 8.39 5.90 3.22
CA LEU A 109 8.83 6.08 4.61
C LEU A 109 8.34 4.94 5.52
N THR A 110 7.12 4.44 5.33
CA THR A 110 6.64 3.26 6.04
C THR A 110 7.50 2.04 5.74
N ALA A 111 7.88 1.82 4.47
CA ALA A 111 8.80 0.74 4.10
C ALA A 111 10.19 0.90 4.75
N ILE A 112 10.68 2.13 4.88
CA ILE A 112 11.93 2.46 5.60
C ILE A 112 11.81 2.12 7.10
N VAL A 113 10.69 2.46 7.73
CA VAL A 113 10.43 2.11 9.14
C VAL A 113 10.43 0.59 9.34
N ILE A 114 9.77 -0.15 8.45
CA ILE A 114 9.74 -1.63 8.50
C ILE A 114 11.14 -2.21 8.33
N GLU A 115 11.92 -1.70 7.37
CA GLU A 115 13.30 -2.12 7.13
C GLU A 115 14.20 -1.83 8.34
N GLU A 116 14.09 -0.65 8.96
CA GLU A 116 14.85 -0.27 10.15
C GLU A 116 14.52 -1.20 11.33
N LEU A 117 13.25 -1.47 11.60
CA LEU A 117 12.85 -2.38 12.68
C LEU A 117 13.35 -3.80 12.43
N THR A 118 13.21 -4.28 11.19
CA THR A 118 13.64 -5.63 10.81
C THR A 118 15.15 -5.78 10.92
N SER A 119 15.92 -4.77 10.51
CA SER A 119 17.38 -4.73 10.62
C SER A 119 17.82 -4.65 12.09
N ARG A 120 17.25 -3.72 12.85
CA ARG A 120 17.59 -3.45 14.25
C ARG A 120 17.31 -4.63 15.18
N PHE A 121 16.22 -5.37 14.93
CA PHE A 121 15.79 -6.49 15.76
C PHE A 121 15.95 -7.86 15.08
N HIS A 122 16.73 -7.95 13.99
CA HIS A 122 16.89 -9.17 13.18
C HIS A 122 17.18 -10.44 14.00
N ASP A 123 18.09 -10.31 14.98
CA ASP A 123 18.57 -11.41 15.82
C ASP A 123 17.69 -11.63 17.08
N ASP A 124 16.82 -10.68 17.42
CA ASP A 124 15.96 -10.76 18.59
C ASP A 124 14.59 -11.34 18.26
N LYS A 125 14.47 -12.67 18.38
CA LYS A 125 13.21 -13.39 18.16
C LYS A 125 12.14 -13.12 19.23
N SER A 126 12.46 -12.37 20.28
CA SER A 126 11.46 -11.93 21.26
C SER A 126 10.66 -10.71 20.80
N ILE A 127 11.08 -10.05 19.70
CA ILE A 127 10.39 -8.90 19.12
C ILE A 127 9.50 -9.36 17.95
N GLY A 128 8.22 -9.02 18.01
CA GLY A 128 7.26 -9.26 16.94
C GLY A 128 7.11 -8.03 16.06
N ILE A 129 7.18 -8.18 14.74
CA ILE A 129 6.93 -7.10 13.78
C ILE A 129 5.83 -7.58 12.83
N ALA A 130 4.80 -6.76 12.67
CA ALA A 130 3.75 -6.99 11.68
C ALA A 130 3.35 -5.68 11.01
N TYR A 131 2.99 -5.73 9.74
CA TYR A 131 2.68 -4.54 8.96
C TYR A 131 1.54 -4.76 7.95
N LEU A 132 0.86 -3.68 7.60
CA LEU A 132 -0.24 -3.66 6.65
C LEU A 132 -0.07 -2.50 5.69
N TYR A 133 -0.30 -2.75 4.39
CA TYR A 133 -0.44 -1.72 3.37
C TYR A 133 -1.91 -1.59 2.99
N CYS A 134 -2.63 -0.66 3.61
CA CYS A 134 -4.00 -0.39 3.21
C CYS A 134 -4.02 0.17 1.79
N ASN A 135 -4.97 -0.30 0.99
CA ASN A 135 -5.14 0.10 -0.38
C ASN A 135 -6.63 0.07 -0.69
N PHE A 136 -7.18 1.25 -1.02
CA PHE A 136 -8.60 1.42 -1.26
C PHE A 136 -9.12 0.49 -2.35
N ARG A 137 -8.28 0.10 -3.31
CA ARG A 137 -8.64 -0.84 -4.37
C ARG A 137 -9.00 -2.23 -3.83
N ARG A 138 -8.32 -2.70 -2.78
CA ARG A 138 -8.44 -4.08 -2.27
C ARG A 138 -9.52 -4.25 -1.19
N GLN A 139 -10.60 -3.45 -1.20
CA GLN A 139 -11.61 -3.49 -0.13
C GLN A 139 -12.24 -4.87 0.11
N GLU A 140 -12.36 -5.69 -0.95
CA GLU A 140 -12.90 -7.06 -0.81
C GLU A 140 -11.96 -8.00 -0.04
N GLU A 141 -10.66 -7.69 0.01
CA GLU A 141 -9.58 -8.46 0.65
C GLU A 141 -9.04 -7.77 1.92
N GLN A 142 -9.52 -6.57 2.23
CA GLN A 142 -9.09 -5.74 3.37
C GLN A 142 -10.27 -5.45 4.31
N LYS A 143 -11.10 -6.46 4.56
CA LYS A 143 -12.07 -6.42 5.66
C LYS A 143 -11.34 -6.49 6.98
N ILE A 144 -12.01 -6.07 8.06
CA ILE A 144 -11.42 -6.09 9.40
C ILE A 144 -10.90 -7.48 9.81
N ASP A 145 -11.62 -8.54 9.46
CA ASP A 145 -11.21 -9.93 9.72
C ASP A 145 -9.97 -10.31 8.92
N ASP A 146 -9.84 -9.89 7.67
CA ASP A 146 -8.66 -10.14 6.83
C ASP A 146 -7.43 -9.38 7.36
N LEU A 147 -7.60 -8.12 7.78
CA LEU A 147 -6.51 -7.30 8.32
C LEU A 147 -5.97 -7.88 9.63
N LEU A 148 -6.87 -8.24 10.57
CA LEU A 148 -6.44 -8.87 11.83
C LEU A 148 -5.89 -10.28 11.63
N ALA A 149 -6.43 -11.05 10.67
CA ALA A 149 -5.88 -12.35 10.31
C ALA A 149 -4.47 -12.22 9.70
N SER A 150 -4.20 -11.17 8.93
CA SER A 150 -2.86 -10.90 8.38
C SER A 150 -1.86 -10.56 9.47
N LEU A 151 -2.22 -9.71 10.44
CA LEU A 151 -1.39 -9.46 11.61
C LEU A 151 -1.12 -10.73 12.41
N LEU A 152 -2.15 -11.57 12.61
CA LEU A 152 -2.02 -12.85 13.29
C LEU A 152 -1.09 -13.81 12.52
N LYS A 153 -1.23 -13.88 11.19
CA LYS A 153 -0.37 -14.69 10.32
C LYS A 153 1.09 -14.28 10.48
N GLN A 154 1.41 -13.00 10.32
CA GLN A 154 2.79 -12.48 10.40
C GLN A 154 3.41 -12.75 11.78
N LEU A 155 2.67 -12.50 12.87
CA LEU A 155 3.15 -12.76 14.23
C LEU A 155 3.23 -14.26 14.55
N ALA A 156 2.39 -15.11 13.96
CA ALA A 156 2.48 -16.57 14.16
C ALA A 156 3.60 -17.20 13.34
N GLU A 157 3.88 -16.67 12.15
CA GLU A 157 4.94 -17.13 11.23
C GLU A 157 6.35 -16.92 11.80
N ASN A 158 6.55 -15.82 12.50
CA ASN A 158 7.83 -15.49 13.13
C ASN A 158 8.16 -16.31 14.39
N GLN A 159 7.29 -17.24 14.79
CA GLN A 159 7.51 -18.14 15.92
C GLN A 159 8.21 -19.44 15.50
N GLN A 160 9.05 -20.00 16.39
CA GLN A 160 9.73 -21.29 16.13
C GLN A 160 8.76 -22.45 15.93
N SER A 161 7.58 -22.37 16.53
CA SER A 161 6.50 -23.36 16.41
C SER A 161 5.17 -22.64 16.27
N LEU A 162 4.24 -23.21 15.49
CA LEU A 162 2.91 -22.63 15.32
C LEU A 162 2.22 -22.50 16.68
N PRO A 163 1.75 -21.30 17.06
CA PRO A 163 1.05 -21.10 18.32
C PRO A 163 -0.18 -22.02 18.45
N GLY A 164 -0.35 -22.65 19.61
CA GLY A 164 -1.43 -23.60 19.85
C GLY A 164 -2.82 -23.03 19.55
N THR A 165 -3.05 -21.74 19.88
CA THR A 165 -4.31 -21.04 19.59
C THR A 165 -4.63 -20.99 18.09
N VAL A 166 -3.62 -20.89 17.23
CA VAL A 166 -3.80 -20.86 15.76
C VAL A 166 -4.12 -22.26 15.25
N LYS A 167 -3.41 -23.27 15.75
CA LYS A 167 -3.68 -24.68 15.41
C LYS A 167 -5.09 -25.10 15.82
N GLU A 168 -5.52 -24.73 17.02
CA GLU A 168 -6.88 -25.01 17.52
C GLU A 168 -7.96 -24.35 16.65
N LEU A 169 -7.73 -23.12 16.18
CA LEU A 169 -8.64 -22.47 15.23
C LEU A 169 -8.71 -23.26 13.92
N TYR A 170 -7.57 -23.67 13.37
CA TYR A 170 -7.51 -24.44 12.15
C TYR A 170 -8.27 -25.76 12.27
N ASP A 171 -8.00 -26.56 13.30
CA ASP A 171 -8.62 -27.87 13.49
C ASP A 171 -10.15 -27.77 13.65
N ARG A 172 -10.63 -26.73 14.35
CA ARG A 172 -12.04 -26.46 14.57
C ARG A 172 -12.79 -26.09 13.29
N TYR A 173 -12.16 -25.35 12.39
CA TYR A 173 -12.82 -24.72 11.25
C TYR A 173 -12.54 -25.40 9.91
N LYS A 174 -11.41 -26.12 9.78
CA LYS A 174 -11.10 -26.93 8.59
C LYS A 174 -12.19 -27.96 8.31
N THR A 175 -12.69 -28.63 9.36
CA THR A 175 -13.75 -29.64 9.25
C THR A 175 -15.11 -29.03 8.91
N LYS A 176 -15.38 -27.82 9.40
CA LYS A 176 -16.65 -27.10 9.20
C LYS A 176 -16.74 -26.36 7.86
N ARG A 177 -15.60 -26.17 7.17
CA ARG A 177 -15.49 -25.35 5.94
C ARG A 177 -16.01 -23.92 6.12
N THR A 178 -15.83 -23.36 7.31
CA THR A 178 -16.20 -21.97 7.65
C THR A 178 -14.97 -21.18 8.12
N ARG A 179 -15.08 -19.84 8.20
CA ARG A 179 -14.04 -18.95 8.72
C ARG A 179 -14.23 -18.69 10.22
N PRO A 180 -13.14 -18.47 10.99
CA PRO A 180 -13.24 -17.99 12.37
C PRO A 180 -13.94 -16.63 12.46
N SER A 181 -14.59 -16.37 13.59
CA SER A 181 -15.18 -15.06 13.87
C SER A 181 -14.11 -14.01 14.17
N LEU A 182 -14.46 -12.72 14.00
CA LEU A 182 -13.59 -11.59 14.33
C LEU A 182 -13.06 -11.65 15.78
N ASP A 183 -13.92 -12.03 16.73
CA ASP A 183 -13.56 -12.15 18.14
C ASP A 183 -12.56 -13.28 18.39
N GLU A 184 -12.69 -14.39 17.66
CA GLU A 184 -11.75 -15.51 17.73
C GLU A 184 -10.39 -15.13 17.15
N ILE A 185 -10.36 -14.44 16.02
CA ILE A 185 -9.11 -13.91 15.43
C ILE A 185 -8.45 -12.93 16.39
N SER A 186 -9.22 -11.99 16.94
CA SER A 186 -8.73 -10.98 17.89
C SER A 186 -8.17 -11.60 19.18
N ARG A 187 -8.82 -12.64 19.71
CA ARG A 187 -8.33 -13.38 20.89
C ARG A 187 -7.05 -14.13 20.59
N SER A 188 -6.98 -14.83 19.45
CA SER A 188 -5.74 -15.49 19.03
C SER A 188 -4.61 -14.51 18.80
N LEU A 189 -4.88 -13.35 18.19
CA LEU A 189 -3.90 -12.28 18.00
C LEU A 189 -3.36 -11.76 19.33
N GLN A 190 -4.22 -11.53 20.33
CA GLN A 190 -3.79 -11.14 21.68
C GLN A 190 -2.89 -12.21 22.31
N VAL A 191 -3.27 -13.49 22.24
CA VAL A 191 -2.46 -14.59 22.79
C VAL A 191 -1.10 -14.67 22.10
N VAL A 192 -1.06 -14.62 20.77
CA VAL A 192 0.20 -14.66 20.01
C VAL A 192 1.06 -13.43 20.32
N ALA A 193 0.48 -12.23 20.42
CA ALA A 193 1.22 -11.03 20.79
C ALA A 193 1.87 -11.14 22.18
N THR A 194 1.24 -11.82 23.15
CA THR A 194 1.84 -12.07 24.48
C THR A 194 3.01 -13.07 24.50
N LEU A 195 3.28 -13.76 23.38
CA LEU A 195 4.47 -14.61 23.26
C LEU A 195 5.75 -13.79 23.02
N TYR A 196 5.60 -12.54 22.60
CA TYR A 196 6.68 -11.60 22.37
C TYR A 196 6.92 -10.75 23.61
N SER A 197 8.17 -10.34 23.82
CA SER A 197 8.52 -9.33 24.83
C SER A 197 7.98 -7.95 24.43
N ARG A 198 7.95 -7.68 23.11
CA ARG A 198 7.43 -6.45 22.53
C ARG A 198 6.96 -6.69 21.10
N VAL A 199 5.93 -5.95 20.68
CA VAL A 199 5.37 -6.04 19.32
C VAL A 199 5.27 -4.65 18.69
N PHE A 200 5.69 -4.54 17.43
CA PHE A 200 5.48 -3.39 16.57
C PHE A 200 4.44 -3.71 15.51
N ILE A 201 3.42 -2.86 15.38
CA ILE A 201 2.42 -2.94 14.30
C ILE A 201 2.46 -1.65 13.49
N ILE A 202 2.65 -1.79 12.19
CA ILE A 202 2.81 -0.70 11.23
C ILE A 202 1.64 -0.72 10.25
N VAL A 203 0.94 0.39 10.09
CA VAL A 203 -0.22 0.50 9.18
C VAL A 203 -0.01 1.67 8.21
N ASP A 204 0.28 1.37 6.95
CA ASP A 204 0.38 2.37 5.90
C ASP A 204 -1.00 2.76 5.36
N ALA A 205 -1.16 4.05 5.04
CA ALA A 205 -2.33 4.60 4.37
C ALA A 205 -3.66 4.23 5.06
N PHE A 206 -3.75 4.48 6.36
CA PHE A 206 -4.91 4.13 7.19
C PHE A 206 -6.24 4.73 6.68
N ASP A 207 -6.19 5.87 5.97
CA ASP A 207 -7.36 6.46 5.30
C ASP A 207 -7.92 5.59 4.17
N GLU A 208 -7.12 4.69 3.61
CA GLU A 208 -7.49 3.82 2.50
C GLU A 208 -8.05 2.45 2.95
N CYS A 209 -8.05 2.14 4.25
CA CYS A 209 -8.66 0.91 4.75
C CYS A 209 -10.19 0.92 4.54
N GLN A 210 -10.81 -0.26 4.39
CA GLN A 210 -12.21 -0.37 4.00
C GLN A 210 -13.16 0.44 4.88
N ILE A 211 -14.10 1.06 4.18
CA ILE A 211 -14.89 2.18 4.65
C ILE A 211 -16.32 1.77 5.10
N SER A 212 -16.85 0.63 4.65
CA SER A 212 -18.23 0.21 4.94
C SER A 212 -18.45 -0.15 6.42
N ASP A 213 -19.63 0.17 6.95
CA ASP A 213 -20.13 -0.22 8.27
C ASP A 213 -19.19 0.09 9.47
N GLY A 214 -18.51 1.24 9.45
CA GLY A 214 -17.60 1.65 10.52
C GLY A 214 -16.40 0.72 10.71
N CYS A 215 -16.01 -0.01 9.66
CA CYS A 215 -14.92 -0.98 9.66
C CYS A 215 -13.61 -0.33 10.14
N ARG A 216 -13.26 0.85 9.62
CA ARG A 216 -12.06 1.61 10.02
C ARG A 216 -12.00 1.92 11.52
N GLN A 217 -13.08 2.45 12.10
CA GLN A 217 -13.12 2.72 13.55
C GLN A 217 -13.04 1.42 14.36
N ARG A 218 -13.76 0.37 13.96
CA ARG A 218 -13.71 -0.93 14.64
C ARG A 218 -12.31 -1.55 14.57
N PHE A 219 -11.62 -1.38 13.45
CA PHE A 219 -10.26 -1.85 13.26
C PHE A 219 -9.29 -1.11 14.18
N LEU A 220 -9.35 0.23 14.22
CA LEU A 220 -8.52 1.03 15.13
C LEU A 220 -8.80 0.70 16.60
N LEU A 221 -10.08 0.57 16.98
CA LEU A 221 -10.46 0.12 18.32
C LEU A 221 -9.86 -1.25 18.65
N SER A 222 -9.79 -2.16 17.68
CA SER A 222 -9.17 -3.48 17.86
C SER A 222 -7.65 -3.36 18.08
N LEU A 223 -6.96 -2.46 17.36
CA LEU A 223 -5.54 -2.18 17.54
C LEU A 223 -5.25 -1.53 18.91
N PHE A 224 -6.03 -0.52 19.32
CA PHE A 224 -5.86 0.10 20.63
C PHE A 224 -6.18 -0.86 21.78
N ASN A 225 -7.17 -1.75 21.62
CA ASN A 225 -7.43 -2.81 22.58
C ASN A 225 -6.26 -3.79 22.69
N LEU A 226 -5.62 -4.11 21.56
CA LEU A 226 -4.42 -4.95 21.53
C LEU A 226 -3.25 -4.24 22.23
N GLN A 227 -3.00 -2.96 21.94
CA GLN A 227 -1.99 -2.15 22.62
C GLN A 227 -2.23 -2.05 24.13
N ALA A 228 -3.48 -1.84 24.55
CA ALA A 228 -3.84 -1.73 25.97
C ALA A 228 -3.52 -3.01 26.76
N LYS A 229 -3.68 -4.18 26.12
CA LYS A 229 -3.48 -5.50 26.74
C LYS A 229 -2.05 -6.04 26.61
N CYS A 230 -1.40 -5.77 25.48
CA CYS A 230 -0.13 -6.41 25.10
C CYS A 230 1.04 -5.42 25.00
N GLY A 231 0.84 -4.12 25.23
CA GLY A 231 1.93 -3.14 25.20
C GLY A 231 2.47 -2.81 23.80
N VAL A 232 1.69 -3.07 22.75
CA VAL A 232 2.10 -2.92 21.34
C VAL A 232 2.48 -1.48 21.00
N ASN A 233 3.55 -1.32 20.21
CA ASN A 233 3.92 -0.05 19.59
C ASN A 233 3.25 0.07 18.21
N LEU A 234 2.48 1.15 18.01
CA LEU A 234 1.70 1.38 16.79
C LEU A 234 2.35 2.50 15.96
N PHE A 235 2.59 2.27 14.68
CA PHE A 235 2.92 3.31 13.70
C PHE A 235 1.83 3.33 12.64
N ALA A 236 1.27 4.51 12.35
CA ALA A 236 0.25 4.63 11.32
C ALA A 236 0.47 5.87 10.46
N THR A 237 0.34 5.73 9.14
CA THR A 237 0.35 6.87 8.22
C THR A 237 -1.05 7.13 7.68
N SER A 238 -1.35 8.40 7.38
CA SER A 238 -2.62 8.76 6.74
C SER A 238 -2.53 10.09 6.00
N ARG A 239 -3.51 10.42 5.15
CA ARG A 239 -3.76 11.82 4.75
C ARG A 239 -4.21 12.65 5.96
N PRO A 240 -4.02 13.98 5.96
CA PRO A 240 -4.49 14.84 7.04
C PRO A 240 -6.01 15.02 6.94
N ILE A 241 -6.76 14.02 7.41
CA ILE A 241 -8.23 14.01 7.43
C ILE A 241 -8.67 14.23 8.88
N SER A 242 -9.41 15.31 9.15
CA SER A 242 -9.75 15.72 10.51
C SER A 242 -10.45 14.65 11.35
N SER A 243 -11.28 13.79 10.73
CA SER A 243 -11.95 12.69 11.45
C SER A 243 -10.97 11.62 11.90
N ILE A 244 -9.97 11.28 11.09
CA ILE A 244 -8.91 10.33 11.44
C ILE A 244 -7.97 10.94 12.48
N GLU A 245 -7.55 12.21 12.30
CA GLU A 245 -6.65 12.85 13.25
C GLU A 245 -7.22 12.90 14.67
N LYS A 246 -8.54 13.12 14.81
CA LYS A 246 -9.26 13.06 16.09
C LYS A 246 -9.17 11.67 16.74
N GLU A 247 -9.14 10.60 15.96
CA GLU A 247 -9.03 9.24 16.49
C GLU A 247 -7.64 8.96 17.11
N PHE A 248 -6.62 9.73 16.72
CA PHE A 248 -5.25 9.66 17.24
C PHE A 248 -4.90 10.80 18.22
N GLU A 249 -5.88 11.61 18.64
CA GLU A 249 -5.65 12.73 19.54
C GLU A 249 -4.98 12.28 20.86
N GLY A 250 -3.93 13.00 21.28
CA GLY A 250 -3.15 12.68 22.47
C GLY A 250 -1.96 11.73 22.25
N ASN A 251 -1.76 11.19 21.04
CA ASN A 251 -0.57 10.40 20.68
C ASN A 251 0.50 11.27 20.00
N SER A 252 1.75 10.79 19.96
CA SER A 252 2.85 11.47 19.26
C SER A 252 2.55 11.58 17.76
N LYS A 253 2.79 12.77 17.20
CA LYS A 253 2.48 13.11 15.81
C LYS A 253 3.73 13.60 15.08
N LEU A 254 4.02 13.05 13.91
CA LEU A 254 5.14 13.49 13.06
C LEU A 254 4.65 13.66 11.62
N GLU A 255 4.52 14.90 11.15
CA GLU A 255 4.06 15.18 9.79
C GLU A 255 5.08 14.69 8.75
N ILE A 256 4.60 13.93 7.77
CA ILE A 256 5.37 13.49 6.62
C ILE A 256 5.29 14.53 5.50
N ARG A 257 6.42 15.17 5.24
CA ARG A 257 6.67 16.02 4.08
C ARG A 257 8.00 15.64 3.43
N ALA A 258 8.11 15.88 2.13
CA ALA A 258 9.38 15.74 1.43
C ALA A 258 10.41 16.73 1.99
N SER A 259 11.49 16.23 2.58
CA SER A 259 12.60 17.06 3.06
C SER A 259 13.48 17.51 1.88
N GLU A 260 14.09 18.68 2.02
CA GLU A 260 15.00 19.21 0.99
C GLU A 260 16.19 18.27 0.76
N GLU A 261 16.68 17.64 1.83
CA GLU A 261 17.78 16.68 1.79
C GLU A 261 17.41 15.42 1.02
N ASP A 262 16.22 14.86 1.24
CA ASP A 262 15.77 13.66 0.53
C ASP A 262 15.52 13.95 -0.95
N VAL A 263 14.88 15.09 -1.25
CA VAL A 263 14.67 15.54 -2.64
C VAL A 263 16.02 15.74 -3.32
N ARG A 264 16.98 16.38 -2.67
CA ARG A 264 18.33 16.59 -3.21
C ARG A 264 19.02 15.26 -3.53
N LYS A 265 19.03 14.31 -2.60
CA LYS A 265 19.61 12.96 -2.81
C LYS A 265 18.95 12.22 -3.96
N TYR A 266 17.63 12.31 -4.06
CA TYR A 266 16.89 11.74 -5.19
C TYR A 266 17.30 12.35 -6.52
N LEU A 267 17.35 13.67 -6.61
CA LEU A 267 17.76 14.36 -7.82
C LEU A 267 19.19 13.97 -8.22
N GLU A 268 20.13 13.97 -7.27
CA GLU A 268 21.52 13.53 -7.48
C GLU A 268 21.62 12.11 -8.03
N GLY A 269 20.90 11.17 -7.41
CA GLY A 269 20.84 9.78 -7.84
C GLY A 269 20.24 9.59 -9.23
N HIS A 270 19.53 10.59 -9.78
CA HIS A 270 18.79 10.50 -11.04
C HIS A 270 19.28 11.47 -12.13
N MET A 271 20.29 12.32 -11.86
CA MET A 271 20.84 13.26 -12.84
C MET A 271 21.34 12.59 -14.12
N PHE A 272 21.80 11.34 -14.02
CA PHE A 272 22.30 10.56 -15.16
C PHE A 272 21.25 10.33 -16.26
N ARG A 273 19.95 10.47 -15.93
CA ARG A 273 18.84 10.32 -16.89
C ARG A 273 18.66 11.56 -17.77
N LEU A 274 19.24 12.71 -17.38
CA LEU A 274 19.11 13.95 -18.11
C LEU A 274 20.05 14.03 -19.32
N PRO A 275 19.78 14.94 -20.28
CA PRO A 275 20.64 15.10 -21.46
C PRO A 275 22.12 15.26 -21.08
N GLY A 276 23.02 14.70 -21.90
CA GLY A 276 24.46 14.67 -21.59
C GLY A 276 25.11 16.03 -21.36
N PHE A 277 24.54 17.13 -21.87
CA PHE A 277 25.01 18.49 -21.57
C PHE A 277 24.72 18.94 -20.12
N VAL A 278 23.67 18.39 -19.49
CA VAL A 278 23.37 18.58 -18.06
C VAL A 278 24.35 17.80 -17.20
N VAL A 279 24.55 16.52 -17.53
CA VAL A 279 25.46 15.63 -16.79
C VAL A 279 26.90 16.16 -16.75
N ARG A 280 27.32 16.92 -17.77
CA ARG A 280 28.65 17.54 -17.85
C ARG A 280 28.76 18.89 -17.15
N SER A 281 27.65 19.52 -16.79
CA SER A 281 27.63 20.86 -16.18
C SER A 281 27.18 20.77 -14.72
N LEU A 282 28.14 20.91 -13.80
CA LEU A 282 27.84 20.95 -12.36
C LEU A 282 26.97 22.15 -11.98
N GLU A 283 27.19 23.30 -12.63
CA GLU A 283 26.39 24.51 -12.42
C GLU A 283 24.93 24.28 -12.78
N LEU A 284 24.66 23.66 -13.92
CA LEU A 284 23.29 23.37 -14.36
C LEU A 284 22.63 22.30 -13.48
N GLN A 285 23.40 21.33 -12.97
CA GLN A 285 22.87 20.35 -12.00
C GLN A 285 22.47 21.02 -10.69
N GLU A 286 23.27 21.95 -10.15
CA GLU A 286 22.89 22.69 -8.94
C GLU A 286 21.69 23.61 -9.18
N GLU A 287 21.58 24.24 -10.36
CA GLU A 287 20.40 25.03 -10.74
C GLU A 287 19.14 24.16 -10.73
N ILE A 288 19.18 22.99 -11.39
CA ILE A 288 18.06 22.03 -11.40
C ILE A 288 17.69 21.59 -9.98
N LYS A 289 18.67 21.23 -9.15
CA LYS A 289 18.42 20.79 -7.77
C LYS A 289 17.75 21.89 -6.97
N THR A 290 18.29 23.10 -7.02
CA THR A 290 17.79 24.25 -6.26
C THR A 290 16.37 24.61 -6.65
N ASP A 291 16.07 24.66 -7.95
CA ASP A 291 14.76 25.10 -8.42
C ASP A 291 13.67 24.03 -8.21
N ILE A 292 14.01 22.74 -8.40
CA ILE A 292 13.06 21.66 -8.11
C ILE A 292 12.77 21.56 -6.61
N ILE A 293 13.79 21.66 -5.74
CA ILE A 293 13.60 21.63 -4.28
C ILE A 293 12.61 22.72 -3.84
N LYS A 294 12.76 23.95 -4.38
CA LYS A 294 11.83 25.05 -4.09
C LYS A 294 10.42 24.80 -4.60
N ALA A 295 10.25 24.08 -5.70
CA ALA A 295 8.95 23.83 -6.32
C ALA A 295 8.14 22.72 -5.64
N VAL A 296 8.81 21.76 -4.99
CA VAL A 296 8.21 20.54 -4.44
C VAL A 296 7.22 20.78 -3.29
N ASP A 297 7.43 21.81 -2.47
CA ASP A 297 6.57 22.19 -1.32
C ASP A 297 6.07 20.99 -0.48
N GLY A 298 6.98 20.09 -0.13
CA GLY A 298 6.68 18.90 0.68
C GLY A 298 6.03 17.72 -0.07
N MET A 299 5.74 17.83 -1.37
CA MET A 299 5.24 16.71 -2.18
C MET A 299 6.32 16.10 -3.08
N PHE A 300 6.94 15.03 -2.59
CA PHE A 300 8.03 14.34 -3.27
C PHE A 300 7.72 13.95 -4.73
N LEU A 301 6.48 13.60 -5.05
CA LEU A 301 6.07 13.27 -6.41
C LEU A 301 6.37 14.38 -7.43
N LEU A 302 6.27 15.66 -7.04
CA LEU A 302 6.63 16.78 -7.91
C LEU A 302 8.11 16.74 -8.31
N ALA A 303 9.00 16.29 -7.42
CA ALA A 303 10.43 16.19 -7.72
C ALA A 303 10.67 15.25 -8.90
N GLN A 304 9.99 14.09 -8.88
CA GLN A 304 10.05 13.12 -9.96
C GLN A 304 9.47 13.69 -11.27
N LEU A 305 8.28 14.30 -11.21
CA LEU A 305 7.60 14.84 -12.40
C LEU A 305 8.42 15.96 -13.05
N HIS A 306 8.94 16.90 -12.24
CA HIS A 306 9.77 17.99 -12.73
C HIS A 306 11.07 17.47 -13.33
N LEU A 307 11.77 16.54 -12.68
CA LEU A 307 12.98 15.96 -13.23
C LEU A 307 12.72 15.25 -14.57
N GLU A 308 11.66 14.44 -14.65
CA GLU A 308 11.27 13.75 -15.86
C GLU A 308 10.93 14.71 -17.01
N SER A 309 10.31 15.86 -16.71
CA SER A 309 9.99 16.90 -17.70
C SER A 309 11.24 17.49 -18.39
N LEU A 310 12.41 17.42 -17.74
CA LEU A 310 13.68 17.93 -18.27
C LEU A 310 14.38 16.95 -19.23
N THR A 311 14.02 15.67 -19.19
CA THR A 311 14.67 14.59 -19.96
C THR A 311 14.67 14.87 -21.46
N GLY A 312 13.59 15.46 -21.99
CA GLY A 312 13.43 15.73 -23.43
C GLY A 312 14.04 17.05 -23.93
N LYS A 313 14.64 17.86 -23.05
CA LYS A 313 15.12 19.20 -23.42
C LYS A 313 16.42 19.12 -24.23
N ARG A 314 16.50 19.86 -25.35
CA ARG A 314 17.63 19.75 -26.30
C ARG A 314 18.74 20.79 -26.11
N SER A 315 18.59 21.73 -25.17
CA SER A 315 19.59 22.75 -24.92
C SER A 315 19.57 23.23 -23.45
N PRO A 316 20.69 23.76 -22.92
CA PRO A 316 20.73 24.37 -21.59
C PRO A 316 19.67 25.47 -21.43
N LYS A 317 19.49 26.32 -22.45
CA LYS A 317 18.47 27.37 -22.44
C LYS A 317 17.05 26.80 -22.31
N ALA A 318 16.74 25.69 -22.97
CA ALA A 318 15.44 25.03 -22.85
C ALA A 318 15.19 24.43 -21.45
N VAL A 319 16.25 23.94 -20.79
CA VAL A 319 16.20 23.51 -19.39
C VAL A 319 15.94 24.70 -18.48
N GLN A 320 16.71 25.78 -18.61
CA GLN A 320 16.54 26.99 -17.79
C GLN A 320 15.17 27.65 -17.97
N THR A 321 14.63 27.68 -19.18
CA THR A 321 13.26 28.14 -19.42
C THR A 321 12.24 27.25 -18.71
N ALA A 322 12.43 25.92 -18.73
CA ALA A 322 11.54 25.00 -18.03
C ALA A 322 11.62 25.17 -16.51
N LEU A 323 12.82 25.39 -15.95
CA LEU A 323 13.03 25.66 -14.53
C LEU A 323 12.34 26.95 -14.08
N LYS A 324 12.44 28.02 -14.87
CA LYS A 324 11.77 29.31 -14.59
C LYS A 324 10.24 29.23 -14.60
N ASN A 325 9.70 28.26 -15.33
CA ASN A 325 8.27 28.01 -15.42
C ASN A 325 7.80 26.93 -14.43
N LEU A 326 8.66 26.49 -13.50
CA LEU A 326 8.22 25.60 -12.42
C LEU A 326 7.26 26.38 -11.53
N VAL A 327 5.98 26.08 -11.69
CA VAL A 327 4.93 26.58 -10.80
C VAL A 327 5.12 25.91 -9.44
N THR A 328 4.91 26.66 -8.36
CA THR A 328 5.07 26.21 -6.98
C THR A 328 3.71 26.05 -6.30
N GLY A 329 3.62 25.22 -5.26
CA GLY A 329 2.39 25.04 -4.47
C GLY A 329 1.28 24.28 -5.21
N SER A 330 0.01 24.58 -4.92
CA SER A 330 -1.14 23.85 -5.47
C SER A 330 -1.27 23.94 -7.01
N ALA A 331 -0.79 25.03 -7.63
CA ALA A 331 -0.80 25.20 -9.07
C ALA A 331 0.36 24.46 -9.78
N ALA A 332 1.34 23.94 -9.01
CA ALA A 332 2.42 23.11 -9.53
C ALA A 332 1.89 21.81 -10.17
N TYR A 333 0.79 21.28 -9.63
CA TYR A 333 0.13 20.08 -10.15
C TYR A 333 -0.47 20.31 -11.53
N ASP A 334 -1.26 21.37 -11.68
CA ASP A 334 -1.93 21.69 -12.94
C ASP A 334 -0.90 21.89 -14.04
N HIS A 335 0.19 22.61 -13.75
CA HIS A 335 1.27 22.81 -14.71
C HIS A 335 2.09 21.53 -14.99
N ALA A 336 2.38 20.70 -13.97
CA ALA A 336 3.06 19.42 -14.19
C ALA A 336 2.17 18.46 -15.01
N TYR A 337 0.86 18.52 -14.82
CA TYR A 337 -0.15 17.78 -15.57
C TYR A 337 -0.26 18.27 -17.01
N GLU A 338 -0.46 19.56 -17.22
CA GLU A 338 -0.48 20.19 -18.55
C GLU A 338 0.81 19.87 -19.31
N SER A 339 1.98 20.03 -18.68
CA SER A 339 3.26 19.70 -19.31
C SER A 339 3.39 18.21 -19.63
N ALA A 340 2.84 17.32 -18.79
CA ALA A 340 2.77 15.90 -19.11
C ALA A 340 1.87 15.67 -20.35
N MET A 341 0.68 16.25 -20.38
CA MET A 341 -0.31 16.18 -21.47
C MET A 341 0.21 16.77 -22.79
N GLU A 342 0.98 17.84 -22.75
CA GLU A 342 1.65 18.43 -23.92
C GLU A 342 2.69 17.47 -24.51
N ARG A 343 3.50 16.82 -23.67
CA ARG A 343 4.49 15.83 -24.15
C ARG A 343 3.82 14.65 -24.85
N ILE A 344 2.65 14.25 -24.38
CA ILE A 344 1.84 13.18 -24.96
C ILE A 344 1.22 13.61 -26.28
N SER A 345 0.67 14.82 -26.32
CA SER A 345 0.13 15.42 -27.55
C SER A 345 1.22 15.70 -28.60
N GLY A 346 2.48 15.77 -28.18
CA GLY A 346 3.65 15.86 -29.05
C GLY A 346 4.21 14.51 -29.53
N GLN A 347 3.61 13.38 -29.16
CA GLN A 347 4.02 12.05 -29.64
C GLN A 347 3.50 11.79 -31.07
N ILE A 348 3.92 10.68 -31.67
CA ILE A 348 3.41 10.25 -32.98
C ILE A 348 1.91 9.96 -32.83
N LYS A 349 1.07 10.35 -33.80
CA LYS A 349 -0.41 10.33 -33.71
C LYS A 349 -0.99 9.09 -33.04
N ASP A 350 -0.54 7.89 -33.42
CA ASP A 350 -1.05 6.64 -32.85
C ASP A 350 -0.76 6.55 -31.33
N GLN A 351 0.41 7.00 -30.86
CA GLN A 351 0.76 7.02 -29.44
C GLN A 351 0.01 8.11 -28.66
N GLU A 352 -0.24 9.26 -29.29
CA GLU A 352 -1.06 10.34 -28.73
C GLU A 352 -2.53 9.89 -28.56
N GLU A 353 -3.09 9.25 -29.58
CA GLU A 353 -4.48 8.79 -29.61
C GLU A 353 -4.69 7.66 -28.59
N LEU A 354 -3.74 6.71 -28.52
CA LEU A 354 -3.73 5.65 -27.50
C LEU A 354 -3.56 6.18 -26.07
N ALA A 355 -2.72 7.18 -25.87
CA ALA A 355 -2.53 7.83 -24.58
C ALA A 355 -3.78 8.58 -24.10
N LYS A 356 -4.46 9.29 -25.02
CA LYS A 356 -5.74 9.96 -24.75
C LYS A 356 -6.86 8.96 -24.48
N GLN A 357 -6.91 7.86 -25.24
CA GLN A 357 -7.85 6.76 -25.03
C GLN A 357 -7.66 6.11 -23.65
N HIS A 358 -6.41 5.90 -23.20
CA HIS A 358 -6.13 5.34 -21.89
C HIS A 358 -6.42 6.33 -20.74
N ALA A 359 -6.18 7.63 -20.94
CA ALA A 359 -6.49 8.67 -19.95
C ALA A 359 -7.99 8.98 -19.83
N LEU A 360 -8.76 8.82 -20.92
CA LEU A 360 -10.21 9.09 -20.94
C LEU A 360 -11.05 7.82 -20.81
N GLY A 361 -10.44 6.64 -20.93
CA GLY A 361 -11.15 5.36 -20.96
C GLY A 361 -12.15 5.23 -22.12
N VAL A 362 -12.04 6.04 -23.18
CA VAL A 362 -12.99 6.06 -24.31
C VAL A 362 -12.27 6.44 -25.61
N GLU A 363 -12.70 5.86 -26.72
CA GLU A 363 -12.29 6.28 -28.07
C GLU A 363 -12.79 7.69 -28.40
N VAL A 364 -11.98 8.52 -29.07
CA VAL A 364 -12.27 9.94 -29.36
C VAL A 364 -13.54 10.15 -30.23
N SER A 365 -14.17 9.07 -30.71
CA SER A 365 -15.38 9.09 -31.53
C SER A 365 -16.54 8.21 -31.05
N GLU A 366 -16.41 7.48 -29.93
CA GLU A 366 -17.47 6.57 -29.48
C GLU A 366 -17.96 6.86 -28.05
N SER A 367 -19.23 6.54 -27.78
CA SER A 367 -19.86 6.69 -26.45
C SER A 367 -19.80 5.40 -25.61
N LYS A 368 -19.01 4.41 -26.05
CA LYS A 368 -18.83 3.12 -25.37
C LYS A 368 -17.38 2.65 -25.47
N LEU A 369 -16.94 1.95 -24.43
CA LEU A 369 -15.62 1.32 -24.31
C LEU A 369 -15.48 0.15 -25.30
N ASP A 370 -14.43 0.15 -26.12
CA ASP A 370 -14.11 -0.96 -27.03
C ASP A 370 -13.16 -1.98 -26.35
N GLU A 371 -13.52 -3.27 -26.43
CA GLU A 371 -13.04 -4.33 -25.54
C GLU A 371 -11.74 -5.03 -26.00
N LEU A 372 -11.15 -4.64 -27.13
CA LEU A 372 -10.09 -5.43 -27.81
C LEU A 372 -8.66 -4.89 -27.71
N ASN A 373 -8.42 -3.67 -27.22
CA ASN A 373 -7.11 -3.01 -27.32
C ASN A 373 -6.21 -3.05 -26.07
N PHE A 374 -6.63 -3.68 -24.96
CA PHE A 374 -5.94 -3.56 -23.67
C PHE A 374 -4.78 -4.57 -23.42
N SER A 375 -4.46 -5.50 -24.33
CA SER A 375 -3.49 -6.58 -24.01
C SER A 375 -2.05 -6.39 -24.51
N GLU A 376 -1.74 -5.43 -25.37
CA GLU A 376 -0.38 -5.27 -25.94
C GLU A 376 0.33 -3.95 -25.58
N ILE A 377 -0.29 -3.09 -24.76
CA ILE A 377 0.17 -1.72 -24.53
C ILE A 377 0.58 -1.52 -23.07
N GLU A 378 1.51 -2.34 -22.56
CA GLU A 378 2.01 -2.21 -21.19
C GLU A 378 3.33 -1.43 -21.06
N ASP A 379 4.16 -1.33 -22.11
CA ASP A 379 5.59 -1.09 -21.83
C ASP A 379 6.16 0.31 -22.14
N ILE A 380 5.51 1.22 -22.88
CA ILE A 380 6.18 2.48 -23.28
C ILE A 380 5.39 3.77 -22.97
N VAL A 381 4.06 3.75 -23.04
CA VAL A 381 3.19 4.93 -22.75
C VAL A 381 2.65 4.91 -21.31
N SER A 382 2.68 3.74 -20.66
CA SER A 382 2.12 3.46 -19.33
C SER A 382 2.89 4.09 -18.15
N LEU A 383 4.14 4.54 -18.30
CA LEU A 383 4.94 4.90 -17.12
C LEU A 383 4.69 6.31 -16.56
N GLN A 384 4.27 7.28 -17.39
CA GLN A 384 4.10 8.69 -16.97
C GLN A 384 2.63 9.09 -16.83
N LEU A 385 1.79 8.75 -17.82
CA LEU A 385 0.35 8.95 -17.74
C LEU A 385 -0.27 8.16 -16.62
N ASN A 386 0.09 6.89 -16.48
CA ASN A 386 -0.54 6.04 -15.50
C ASN A 386 -0.18 6.53 -14.09
N LYS A 387 1.06 6.96 -13.81
CA LYS A 387 1.41 7.53 -12.49
C LYS A 387 0.69 8.84 -12.18
N LEU A 388 0.61 9.75 -13.14
CA LEU A 388 0.02 11.07 -12.93
C LEU A 388 -1.51 11.03 -12.95
N TYR A 389 -2.10 10.25 -13.85
CA TYR A 389 -3.54 10.02 -13.93
C TYR A 389 -4.04 9.21 -12.74
N ASP A 390 -3.32 8.15 -12.34
CA ASP A 390 -3.58 7.42 -11.09
C ASP A 390 -3.49 8.38 -9.91
N TYR A 391 -2.41 9.14 -9.78
CA TYR A 391 -2.29 10.15 -8.74
C TYR A 391 -3.46 11.16 -8.77
N ALA A 392 -3.78 11.73 -9.92
CA ALA A 392 -4.84 12.73 -10.06
C ALA A 392 -6.19 12.14 -9.65
N ALA A 393 -6.55 10.96 -10.17
CA ALA A 393 -7.79 10.25 -9.82
C ALA A 393 -7.92 9.99 -8.31
N HIS A 394 -6.81 9.74 -7.60
CA HIS A 394 -6.82 9.47 -6.16
C HIS A 394 -6.73 10.72 -5.29
N ASN A 395 -6.30 11.87 -5.84
CA ASN A 395 -5.86 13.01 -5.02
C ASN A 395 -6.45 14.35 -5.43
N TRP A 396 -7.13 14.48 -6.57
CA TRP A 396 -7.71 15.76 -7.02
C TRP A 396 -8.64 16.36 -5.96
N GLY A 397 -9.46 15.54 -5.30
CA GLY A 397 -10.41 16.03 -4.30
C GLY A 397 -9.74 16.52 -3.02
N TYR A 398 -8.56 15.99 -2.68
CA TYR A 398 -7.74 16.56 -1.62
C TYR A 398 -7.27 17.97 -1.99
N HIS A 399 -6.77 18.15 -3.21
CA HIS A 399 -6.29 19.44 -3.71
C HIS A 399 -7.41 20.47 -3.84
N ALA A 400 -8.57 20.05 -4.32
CA ALA A 400 -9.75 20.90 -4.42
C ALA A 400 -10.13 21.52 -3.05
N ARG A 401 -10.03 20.76 -1.96
CA ARG A 401 -10.31 21.27 -0.60
C ARG A 401 -9.25 22.24 -0.07
N GLN A 402 -8.02 22.17 -0.58
CA GLN A 402 -6.91 23.02 -0.14
C GLN A 402 -6.76 24.28 -0.98
N ALA A 403 -7.23 24.24 -2.24
CA ALA A 403 -7.16 25.37 -3.14
C ALA A 403 -7.99 26.54 -2.60
N SER A 404 -7.41 27.75 -2.62
CA SER A 404 -8.11 28.99 -2.25
C SER A 404 -8.94 29.56 -3.42
N THR A 405 -8.88 28.93 -4.59
CA THR A 405 -9.53 29.35 -5.85
C THR A 405 -10.87 28.64 -6.07
N SER A 406 -11.74 29.29 -6.86
CA SER A 406 -13.11 28.86 -7.16
C SER A 406 -13.21 27.39 -7.57
N CYS A 407 -14.10 26.62 -6.92
CA CYS A 407 -14.46 25.24 -7.28
C CYS A 407 -15.13 25.10 -8.67
N GLN A 408 -15.17 26.13 -9.50
CA GLN A 408 -15.88 26.11 -10.79
C GLN A 408 -15.34 25.03 -11.73
N ASP A 409 -14.02 24.87 -11.83
CA ASP A 409 -13.41 23.85 -12.69
C ASP A 409 -13.70 22.44 -12.19
N VAL A 410 -13.70 22.26 -10.86
CA VAL A 410 -14.07 21.00 -10.19
C VAL A 410 -15.55 20.68 -10.46
N ILE A 411 -16.44 21.67 -10.36
CA ILE A 411 -17.86 21.51 -10.65
C ILE A 411 -18.06 21.14 -12.13
N GLU A 412 -17.38 21.82 -13.06
CA GLU A 412 -17.48 21.54 -14.49
C GLU A 412 -17.03 20.10 -14.81
N PHE A 413 -15.94 19.64 -14.18
CA PHE A 413 -15.48 18.25 -14.26
C PHE A 413 -16.57 17.28 -13.73
N LEU A 414 -17.12 17.54 -12.54
CA LEU A 414 -18.09 16.65 -11.89
C LEU A 414 -19.45 16.59 -12.61
N GLN A 415 -19.77 17.57 -13.46
CA GLN A 415 -20.96 17.55 -14.31
C GLN A 415 -20.79 16.68 -15.57
N LYS A 416 -19.56 16.35 -15.96
CA LYS A 416 -19.28 15.55 -17.17
C LYS A 416 -19.24 14.06 -16.81
N GLN A 417 -20.37 13.36 -17.03
CA GLN A 417 -20.54 11.94 -16.67
C GLN A 417 -19.41 11.03 -17.17
N ALA A 418 -18.95 11.20 -18.42
CA ALA A 418 -17.85 10.40 -18.96
C ALA A 418 -16.52 10.61 -18.19
N GLN A 419 -16.23 11.84 -17.76
CA GLN A 419 -15.02 12.16 -16.99
C GLN A 419 -15.12 11.62 -15.55
N VAL A 420 -16.32 11.71 -14.95
CA VAL A 420 -16.62 11.10 -13.65
C VAL A 420 -16.42 9.58 -13.71
N GLU A 421 -16.94 8.91 -14.74
CA GLU A 421 -16.79 7.47 -14.91
C GLU A 421 -15.32 7.07 -15.12
N ALA A 422 -14.58 7.78 -15.97
CA ALA A 422 -13.15 7.54 -16.18
C ALA A 422 -12.34 7.73 -14.89
N SER A 423 -12.59 8.80 -14.14
CA SER A 423 -11.94 9.08 -12.86
C SER A 423 -12.29 8.01 -11.81
N SER A 424 -13.54 7.56 -11.77
CA SER A 424 -14.00 6.51 -10.86
C SER A 424 -13.36 5.16 -11.18
N GLN A 425 -13.25 4.81 -12.47
CA GLN A 425 -12.55 3.59 -12.90
C GLN A 425 -11.08 3.65 -12.52
N ALA A 426 -10.42 4.78 -12.78
CA ALA A 426 -9.02 4.99 -12.41
C ALA A 426 -8.81 4.90 -10.90
N LEU A 427 -9.71 5.46 -10.09
CA LEU A 427 -9.68 5.37 -8.64
C LEU A 427 -9.85 3.93 -8.13
N MET A 428 -10.71 3.12 -8.77
CA MET A 428 -11.20 1.86 -8.18
C MET A 428 -10.71 0.57 -8.85
N ALA A 429 -10.16 0.61 -10.07
CA ALA A 429 -9.76 -0.60 -10.79
C ALA A 429 -8.49 -1.25 -10.19
N VAL A 430 -8.54 -2.57 -9.94
CA VAL A 430 -7.46 -3.31 -9.25
C VAL A 430 -6.90 -4.41 -10.13
N LYS A 431 -5.66 -4.30 -10.62
CA LYS A 431 -5.03 -5.44 -11.30
C LYS A 431 -4.65 -6.49 -10.25
N ARG A 432 -5.55 -7.46 -10.02
CA ARG A 432 -5.41 -8.50 -8.99
C ARG A 432 -4.12 -9.31 -9.18
N TRP A 433 -3.90 -9.90 -10.36
CA TRP A 433 -2.70 -10.70 -10.72
C TRP A 433 -2.45 -10.65 -12.23
N SER A 434 -1.25 -11.06 -12.70
CA SER A 434 -0.88 -11.16 -14.11
C SER A 434 -1.73 -12.22 -14.86
N GLY A 435 -2.95 -11.84 -15.24
CA GLY A 435 -3.91 -12.73 -15.92
C GLY A 435 -5.37 -12.33 -15.75
N HIS A 436 -5.69 -11.41 -14.84
CA HIS A 436 -7.08 -11.01 -14.56
C HIS A 436 -7.63 -10.05 -15.64
N ARG A 437 -7.95 -10.55 -16.84
CA ARG A 437 -8.33 -9.74 -18.02
C ARG A 437 -9.57 -8.83 -17.87
N LYS A 438 -10.35 -8.92 -16.78
CA LYS A 438 -11.58 -8.14 -16.57
C LYS A 438 -11.56 -7.20 -15.36
N TYR A 439 -10.39 -6.94 -14.79
CA TYR A 439 -10.30 -6.14 -13.56
C TYR A 439 -10.83 -4.71 -13.68
N SER A 440 -10.70 -4.09 -14.86
CA SER A 440 -11.25 -2.77 -15.16
C SER A 440 -12.79 -2.72 -15.15
N GLN A 441 -13.45 -3.89 -15.14
CA GLN A 441 -14.91 -4.02 -15.11
C GLN A 441 -15.46 -4.29 -13.70
N GLU A 442 -14.58 -4.53 -12.71
CA GLU A 442 -14.93 -4.80 -11.31
C GLU A 442 -14.95 -3.51 -10.48
N VAL A 443 -15.58 -2.48 -11.03
CA VAL A 443 -15.73 -1.17 -10.40
C VAL A 443 -17.19 -0.73 -10.43
N PRO A 444 -17.61 0.15 -9.52
CA PRO A 444 -19.00 0.58 -9.45
C PRO A 444 -19.33 1.43 -10.68
N LYS A 445 -20.38 1.02 -11.39
CA LYS A 445 -20.95 1.74 -12.53
C LYS A 445 -21.99 2.73 -12.03
N GLN A 446 -22.43 3.64 -12.89
CA GLN A 446 -23.41 4.69 -12.54
C GLN A 446 -22.91 5.64 -11.44
N MET A 447 -21.59 5.79 -11.32
CA MET A 447 -21.00 6.79 -10.42
C MET A 447 -21.35 8.18 -10.92
N THR A 448 -21.85 9.05 -10.05
CA THR A 448 -22.17 10.45 -10.40
C THR A 448 -21.15 11.40 -9.81
N GLY A 449 -21.09 12.64 -10.30
CA GLY A 449 -20.25 13.69 -9.72
C GLY A 449 -20.50 13.88 -8.22
N LEU A 450 -21.75 13.74 -7.77
CA LEU A 450 -22.10 13.86 -6.36
C LEU A 450 -21.48 12.74 -5.50
N HIS A 451 -21.35 11.51 -6.04
CA HIS A 451 -20.66 10.43 -5.34
C HIS A 451 -19.17 10.74 -5.15
N LEU A 452 -18.49 11.22 -6.20
CA LEU A 452 -17.08 11.58 -6.12
C LEU A 452 -16.86 12.80 -5.20
N ALA A 453 -17.67 13.85 -5.32
CA ALA A 453 -17.62 15.01 -4.43
C ALA A 453 -17.81 14.62 -2.97
N ALA A 454 -18.73 13.69 -2.70
CA ALA A 454 -18.99 13.18 -1.37
C ALA A 454 -17.85 12.29 -0.84
N TYR A 455 -17.34 11.39 -1.67
CA TYR A 455 -16.19 10.54 -1.37
C TYR A 455 -14.95 11.37 -1.00
N PHE A 456 -14.72 12.47 -1.73
CA PHE A 456 -13.62 13.39 -1.49
C PHE A 456 -13.97 14.56 -0.55
N GLY A 457 -15.16 14.61 0.04
CA GLY A 457 -15.47 15.67 1.01
C GLY A 457 -15.39 17.10 0.48
N VAL A 458 -15.67 17.33 -0.81
CA VAL A 458 -15.60 18.66 -1.43
C VAL A 458 -16.91 19.40 -1.18
N ASP A 459 -17.02 20.02 0.01
CA ASP A 459 -18.25 20.64 0.54
C ASP A 459 -18.95 21.56 -0.48
N GLU A 460 -18.21 22.46 -1.12
CA GLU A 460 -18.76 23.43 -2.08
C GLU A 460 -19.35 22.74 -3.32
N ALA A 461 -18.66 21.72 -3.84
CA ALA A 461 -19.13 20.95 -4.99
C ALA A 461 -20.36 20.10 -4.63
N VAL A 462 -20.39 19.51 -3.42
CA VAL A 462 -21.57 18.79 -2.91
C VAL A 462 -22.77 19.74 -2.83
N GLN A 463 -22.61 20.92 -2.24
CA GLN A 463 -23.66 21.91 -2.13
C GLN A 463 -24.21 22.34 -3.50
N PHE A 464 -23.33 22.52 -4.49
CA PHE A 464 -23.71 22.87 -5.85
C PHE A 464 -24.48 21.73 -6.55
N LEU A 465 -23.96 20.50 -6.51
CA LEU A 465 -24.51 19.35 -7.21
C LEU A 465 -25.84 18.85 -6.61
N ILE A 466 -26.06 19.00 -5.31
CA ILE A 466 -27.38 18.73 -4.70
C ILE A 466 -28.42 19.76 -5.17
N GLY A 467 -27.98 20.98 -5.52
CA GLY A 467 -28.86 22.02 -6.05
C GLY A 467 -29.51 21.67 -7.39
N SER A 468 -28.93 20.74 -8.16
CA SER A 468 -29.43 20.33 -9.47
C SER A 468 -30.20 19.01 -9.49
N ASP A 469 -29.96 18.09 -8.54
CA ASP A 469 -30.42 16.68 -8.61
C ASP A 469 -30.84 16.07 -7.26
N SER A 470 -31.37 14.84 -7.29
CA SER A 470 -31.66 14.04 -6.07
C SER A 470 -30.40 13.86 -5.21
N PRO A 471 -30.47 13.93 -3.87
CA PRO A 471 -29.32 13.71 -2.99
C PRO A 471 -28.93 12.23 -2.83
N ASP A 472 -29.77 11.29 -3.29
CA ASP A 472 -29.59 9.84 -3.15
C ASP A 472 -29.51 9.09 -4.50
N PRO A 473 -28.66 9.49 -5.47
CA PRO A 473 -28.37 8.60 -6.59
C PRO A 473 -27.69 7.34 -6.04
N GLU A 474 -28.04 6.17 -6.57
CA GLU A 474 -27.37 4.91 -6.22
C GLU A 474 -26.37 4.54 -7.33
N ASP A 475 -25.14 4.18 -6.93
CA ASP A 475 -24.21 3.49 -7.82
C ASP A 475 -24.70 2.05 -8.12
N SER A 476 -24.02 1.32 -9.00
CA SER A 476 -24.39 -0.06 -9.35
C SER A 476 -24.35 -1.04 -8.18
N TYR A 477 -23.75 -0.66 -7.04
CA TYR A 477 -23.69 -1.45 -5.81
C TYR A 477 -24.74 -1.01 -4.77
N GLY A 478 -25.59 -0.02 -5.10
CA GLY A 478 -26.62 0.52 -4.22
C GLY A 478 -26.08 1.49 -3.18
N ARG A 479 -24.86 2.03 -3.36
CA ARG A 479 -24.28 3.03 -2.46
C ARG A 479 -24.68 4.42 -2.90
N THR A 480 -25.01 5.26 -1.93
CA THR A 480 -25.36 6.68 -2.15
C THR A 480 -24.19 7.59 -1.80
N PRO A 481 -24.18 8.86 -2.24
CA PRO A 481 -23.18 9.85 -1.83
C PRO A 481 -23.02 9.93 -0.32
N LEU A 482 -24.11 9.81 0.45
CA LEU A 482 -24.07 9.79 1.91
C LEU A 482 -23.23 8.61 2.45
N SER A 483 -23.39 7.42 1.87
CA SER A 483 -22.61 6.25 2.27
C SER A 483 -21.11 6.41 1.98
N TRP A 484 -20.78 7.08 0.87
CA TRP A 484 -19.40 7.41 0.52
C TRP A 484 -18.79 8.47 1.45
N ALA A 485 -19.50 9.56 1.74
CA ALA A 485 -19.02 10.62 2.63
C ALA A 485 -18.86 10.15 4.08
N ALA A 486 -19.87 9.44 4.61
CA ALA A 486 -19.81 8.88 5.96
C ALA A 486 -18.64 7.92 6.08
N GLY A 487 -18.47 7.13 5.03
CA GLY A 487 -17.40 6.20 4.93
C GLY A 487 -15.99 6.80 4.86
N SER A 488 -15.78 7.82 4.02
CA SER A 488 -14.51 8.54 3.94
C SER A 488 -14.23 9.40 5.19
N GLY A 489 -15.23 9.58 6.06
CA GLY A 489 -15.11 10.37 7.29
C GLY A 489 -15.26 11.87 7.07
N HIS A 490 -16.00 12.29 6.04
CA HIS A 490 -16.26 13.69 5.72
C HIS A 490 -17.52 14.19 6.44
N GLU A 491 -17.38 14.47 7.74
CA GLU A 491 -18.49 14.83 8.64
C GLU A 491 -19.29 16.05 8.17
N ALA A 492 -18.63 17.06 7.59
CA ALA A 492 -19.29 18.25 7.05
C ALA A 492 -20.24 17.89 5.90
N VAL A 493 -19.74 17.17 4.90
CA VAL A 493 -20.54 16.63 3.78
C VAL A 493 -21.68 15.73 4.27
N VAL A 494 -21.45 14.86 5.25
CA VAL A 494 -22.50 13.99 5.82
C VAL A 494 -23.66 14.83 6.36
N LYS A 495 -23.35 15.86 7.15
CA LYS A 495 -24.38 16.78 7.68
C LYS A 495 -25.11 17.49 6.54
N GLN A 496 -24.38 18.00 5.54
CA GLN A 496 -24.99 18.66 4.39
C GLN A 496 -25.95 17.74 3.61
N LEU A 497 -25.56 16.50 3.34
CA LEU A 497 -26.40 15.52 2.64
C LEU A 497 -27.66 15.18 3.45
N LEU A 498 -27.53 14.98 4.76
CA LEU A 498 -28.67 14.71 5.65
C LEU A 498 -29.64 15.90 5.74
N ASP A 499 -29.12 17.13 5.86
CA ASP A 499 -29.92 18.36 5.89
C ASP A 499 -30.71 18.57 4.58
N LYS A 500 -30.21 18.01 3.49
CA LYS A 500 -30.86 18.00 2.17
C LYS A 500 -31.78 16.81 1.93
N GLY A 501 -31.99 15.96 2.94
CA GLY A 501 -32.95 14.87 2.91
C GLY A 501 -32.40 13.52 2.43
N ALA A 502 -31.07 13.35 2.37
CA ALA A 502 -30.46 12.06 2.04
C ALA A 502 -30.85 10.98 3.07
N GLY A 503 -31.26 9.82 2.58
CA GLY A 503 -31.72 8.71 3.42
C GLY A 503 -30.59 8.00 4.16
N PRO A 504 -30.62 7.88 5.51
CA PRO A 504 -29.57 7.20 6.28
C PRO A 504 -29.57 5.67 6.16
N ARG A 505 -30.54 5.08 5.44
CA ARG A 505 -30.68 3.63 5.26
C ARG A 505 -30.52 3.28 3.79
N THR A 506 -29.31 2.99 3.35
CA THR A 506 -29.06 2.44 2.01
C THR A 506 -28.45 1.06 2.16
N ARG A 507 -29.09 0.08 1.51
CA ARG A 507 -28.75 -1.34 1.65
C ARG A 507 -27.47 -1.60 0.87
N CYS A 508 -26.35 -1.88 1.54
CA CYS A 508 -25.32 -2.72 0.91
C CYS A 508 -26.00 -4.05 0.54
N ARG A 509 -26.32 -4.26 -0.74
CA ARG A 509 -26.69 -5.58 -1.23
C ARG A 509 -25.42 -6.43 -1.15
N GLN A 510 -25.23 -7.14 -0.04
CA GLN A 510 -24.23 -8.20 0.06
C GLN A 510 -24.48 -9.19 -1.09
N ARG A 511 -23.44 -9.47 -1.89
CA ARG A 511 -23.36 -10.70 -2.68
C ARG A 511 -22.72 -11.78 -1.84
#